data_AF-A0A2E5EKT3-F1
#
_entry.id   AF-A0A2E5EKT3-F1
#
_cell.length_a   1.000
_cell.length_b   1.000
_cell.length_c   1.000
_cell.angle_alpha   90.00
_cell.angle_beta   90.00
_cell.angle_gamma   90.00
#
_symmetry.space_group_name_H-M   'P 1'
#
loop_
_entity.id
_entity.type
_entity.pdbx_description
1 polymer ?
#
loop_
_entity_poly.entity_id
_entity_poly.type
_entity_poly.pdbx_seq_one_letter_code
_entity_poly.pdbx_strand_id
1 'polypeptide(L)'
;MEKPDTNPANRRDFIKSTGSVAAGGALVSQLAFPSITMGKGTDKKLKVGLIGCGGRGTGAAAQALNADSNIELTAMADAFPE
;
A
#
# COMPACT_ATOMS: atom_id res chain seq x y z
N MET A 1 33.52 21.31 36.73
CA MET A 1 33.08 21.22 35.33
C MET A 1 33.11 19.75 34.95
N GLU A 2 31.97 19.08 35.11
CA GLU A 2 31.82 17.66 34.76
C GLU A 2 30.89 17.60 33.53
N LYS A 3 31.37 16.95 32.47
CA LYS A 3 30.65 16.84 31.19
C LYS A 3 29.71 15.63 31.32
N PRO A 4 28.42 15.73 30.92
CA PRO A 4 27.55 14.57 30.92
C PRO A 4 27.96 13.62 29.80
N ASP A 5 28.38 12.41 30.17
CA ASP A 5 28.64 11.30 29.27
C ASP A 5 27.33 10.83 28.65
N THR A 6 27.02 11.36 27.47
CA THR A 6 25.91 10.88 26.64
C THR A 6 26.32 9.55 26.03
N ASN A 7 26.25 8.47 26.81
CA ASN A 7 26.34 7.10 26.28
C ASN A 7 25.10 6.88 25.39
N PRO A 8 25.20 6.95 24.05
CA PRO A 8 24.04 6.79 23.21
C PRO A 8 23.60 5.33 23.34
N ALA A 9 22.35 5.10 23.71
CA ALA A 9 21.75 3.77 23.85
C ALA A 9 22.33 2.82 22.78
N ASN A 10 23.12 1.85 23.22
CA ASN A 10 23.94 1.04 22.34
C ASN A 10 23.02 0.30 21.38
N ARG A 11 23.24 0.44 20.07
CA ARG A 11 22.38 -0.17 19.04
C ARG A 11 22.18 -1.67 19.26
N ARG A 12 23.16 -2.36 19.86
CA ARG A 12 23.05 -3.79 20.20
C ARG A 12 22.00 -4.08 21.26
N ASP A 13 21.83 -3.19 22.23
CA ASP A 13 20.81 -3.36 23.28
C ASP A 13 19.42 -3.11 22.72
N PHE A 14 19.28 -2.15 21.80
CA PHE A 14 18.06 -1.94 21.03
C PHE A 14 17.68 -3.15 20.16
N ILE A 15 18.65 -3.75 19.44
CA ILE A 15 18.42 -4.94 18.62
C ILE A 15 18.04 -6.15 19.49
N LYS A 16 18.71 -6.35 20.63
CA LYS A 16 18.37 -7.42 21.59
C LYS A 16 16.96 -7.25 22.15
N SER A 17 16.58 -6.03 22.51
CA SER A 17 15.23 -5.72 23.01
C SER A 17 14.15 -5.87 21.93
N THR A 18 14.46 -5.51 20.68
CA THR A 18 13.51 -5.67 19.56
C THR A 18 13.35 -7.15 19.17
N GLY A 19 14.43 -7.94 19.23
CA GLY A 19 14.42 -9.36 18.89
C GLY A 19 13.52 -10.21 19.80
N SER A 20 13.47 -9.90 21.11
CA SER A 20 12.62 -10.63 22.06
C SER A 20 11.13 -10.30 21.91
N VAL A 21 10.78 -9.07 21.53
CA VAL A 21 9.39 -8.66 21.27
C VAL A 21 8.86 -9.24 19.95
N ALA A 22 9.70 -9.33 18.91
CA ALA A 22 9.31 -9.90 17.62
C ALA A 22 8.95 -11.40 17.71
N ALA A 23 9.68 -12.17 18.53
CA ALA A 23 9.40 -13.59 18.72
C ALA A 23 8.04 -13.85 19.42
N GLY A 24 7.62 -12.98 20.36
CA GLY A 24 6.31 -13.08 21.01
C GLY A 24 5.15 -12.54 20.17
N GLY A 25 5.40 -11.54 19.31
CA GLY A 25 4.38 -10.94 18.44
C GLY A 25 4.02 -11.77 17.20
N ALA A 26 4.90 -12.66 16.75
CA ALA A 26 4.65 -13.49 15.57
C ALA A 26 3.42 -14.41 15.75
N LEU A 27 3.20 -14.96 16.96
CA LEU A 27 2.05 -15.81 17.26
C LEU A 27 0.72 -15.03 17.33
N VAL A 28 0.75 -13.75 17.71
CA VAL A 28 -0.44 -12.88 17.73
C VAL A 28 -0.79 -12.39 16.32
N SER A 29 0.20 -12.24 15.43
CA SER A 29 -0.04 -11.85 14.04
C SER A 29 -0.96 -12.84 13.31
N GLN A 30 -0.86 -14.14 13.60
CA GLN A 30 -1.70 -15.18 12.97
C GLN A 30 -3.19 -15.11 13.36
N LEU A 31 -3.52 -14.50 14.50
CA LEU A 31 -4.92 -14.30 14.93
C LEU A 31 -5.52 -12.97 14.45
N ALA A 32 -4.69 -12.01 14.06
CA ALA A 32 -5.11 -10.65 13.77
C ALA A 32 -5.19 -10.33 12.27
N PHE A 33 -4.91 -11.27 11.38
CA PHE A 33 -5.20 -11.08 9.97
C PHE A 33 -6.70 -11.35 9.75
N PRO A 34 -7.54 -10.32 9.49
CA PRO A 34 -8.82 -10.60 8.87
C PRO A 34 -8.50 -11.39 7.61
N SER A 35 -9.09 -12.58 7.50
CA SER A 35 -9.11 -13.36 6.29
C SER A 35 -9.35 -12.40 5.14
N ILE A 36 -8.34 -12.17 4.30
CA ILE A 36 -8.50 -11.48 3.03
C ILE A 36 -9.34 -12.43 2.20
N THR A 37 -10.65 -12.33 2.38
CA THR A 37 -11.62 -13.00 1.54
C THR A 37 -11.33 -12.47 0.14
N MET A 38 -10.76 -13.32 -0.71
CA MET A 38 -10.69 -13.04 -2.14
C MET A 38 -12.06 -12.51 -2.54
N GLY A 39 -12.10 -11.24 -2.96
CA GLY A 39 -13.34 -10.47 -3.08
C GLY A 39 -14.38 -11.31 -3.79
N LYS A 40 -15.52 -11.54 -3.11
CA LYS A 40 -16.68 -12.22 -3.67
C LYS A 40 -16.94 -11.59 -5.04
N GLY A 41 -16.97 -12.39 -6.11
CA GLY A 41 -17.22 -11.89 -7.46
C GLY A 41 -18.50 -11.07 -7.46
N THR A 42 -18.37 -9.75 -7.46
CA THR A 42 -19.51 -8.85 -7.51
C THR A 42 -19.75 -8.56 -8.98
N ASP A 43 -20.97 -8.78 -9.48
CA ASP A 43 -21.38 -8.38 -10.84
C ASP A 43 -21.32 -6.86 -11.08
N LYS A 44 -20.94 -6.09 -10.06
CA LYS A 44 -20.75 -4.65 -10.14
C LYS A 44 -19.39 -4.33 -10.74
N LYS A 45 -19.40 -3.55 -11.81
CA LYS A 45 -18.21 -2.98 -12.43
C LYS A 45 -17.48 -2.02 -11.49
N LEU A 46 -16.15 -2.15 -11.48
CA LEU A 46 -15.23 -1.22 -10.87
C LEU A 46 -15.13 0.04 -11.74
N LYS A 47 -15.68 1.13 -11.23
CA LYS A 47 -15.67 2.43 -11.90
C LYS A 47 -14.33 3.11 -11.70
N VAL A 48 -13.66 3.45 -12.79
CA VAL A 48 -12.36 4.10 -12.79
C VAL A 48 -12.49 5.46 -13.50
N GLY A 49 -11.78 6.47 -13.00
CA GLY A 49 -11.64 7.76 -13.65
C GLY A 49 -10.21 7.98 -14.12
N LEU A 50 -10.02 8.61 -15.27
CA LEU A 50 -8.71 8.99 -15.81
C LEU A 50 -8.49 10.50 -15.63
N ILE A 51 -7.34 10.89 -15.08
CA ILE A 51 -6.89 12.29 -15.03
C ILE A 51 -5.57 12.38 -15.80
N GLY A 52 -5.52 13.28 -16.78
CA GLY A 52 -4.43 13.43 -17.73
C GLY A 52 -4.58 12.44 -18.88
N CYS A 53 -5.03 12.92 -20.03
CA CYS A 53 -5.35 12.11 -21.22
C CYS A 53 -4.16 11.99 -22.20
N GLY A 54 -2.96 12.40 -21.80
CA GLY A 54 -1.73 12.21 -22.56
C GLY A 54 -1.22 10.77 -22.58
N GLY A 55 -0.11 10.52 -23.29
CA GLY A 55 0.35 9.16 -23.64
C GLY A 55 0.54 8.19 -22.47
N ARG A 56 0.95 8.66 -21.28
CA ARG A 56 1.03 7.81 -20.08
C ARG A 56 -0.34 7.47 -19.51
N GLY A 57 -1.25 8.43 -19.49
CA GLY A 57 -2.61 8.24 -18.98
C GLY A 57 -3.42 7.30 -19.85
N THR A 58 -3.34 7.45 -21.18
CA THR A 58 -3.94 6.50 -22.13
C THR A 58 -3.37 5.09 -21.95
N GLY A 59 -2.05 4.97 -21.76
CA GLY A 59 -1.40 3.69 -21.48
C GLY A 59 -1.91 3.04 -20.19
N ALA A 60 -2.02 3.83 -19.12
CA ALA A 60 -2.56 3.35 -17.84
C ALA A 60 -4.04 2.95 -17.95
N ALA A 61 -4.86 3.73 -18.66
CA ALA A 61 -6.26 3.38 -18.90
C ALA A 61 -6.39 2.08 -19.70
N ALA A 62 -5.55 1.88 -20.73
CA ALA A 62 -5.50 0.64 -21.49
C ALA A 62 -5.07 -0.54 -20.61
N GLN A 63 -4.07 -0.38 -19.75
CA GLN A 63 -3.64 -1.43 -18.82
C GLN A 63 -4.77 -1.80 -17.83
N ALA A 64 -5.46 -0.81 -17.27
CA ALA A 64 -6.58 -1.04 -16.37
C ALA A 64 -7.71 -1.80 -17.08
N LEU A 65 -8.15 -1.32 -18.26
CA LEU A 65 -9.24 -1.95 -19.00
C LEU A 65 -8.92 -3.37 -19.51
N ASN A 66 -7.64 -3.70 -19.72
CA ASN A 66 -7.21 -5.05 -20.10
C ASN A 66 -6.93 -5.97 -18.89
N ALA A 67 -6.82 -5.42 -17.67
CA ALA A 67 -6.50 -6.21 -16.49
C ALA A 67 -7.67 -7.10 -16.05
N ASP A 68 -8.91 -6.61 -16.20
CA ASP A 68 -10.12 -7.36 -15.85
C ASP A 68 -11.33 -6.85 -16.65
N SER A 69 -12.23 -7.76 -17.03
CA SER A 69 -13.49 -7.46 -17.70
C SER A 69 -14.49 -6.63 -16.88
N ASN A 70 -14.31 -6.61 -15.55
CA ASN A 70 -15.17 -5.93 -14.60
C ASN A 70 -14.75 -4.47 -14.36
N ILE A 71 -13.97 -3.85 -15.25
CA ILE A 71 -13.55 -2.45 -15.17
C ILE A 71 -14.37 -1.58 -16.14
N GLU A 72 -14.75 -0.38 -15.69
CA GLU A 72 -15.47 0.61 -16.47
C GLU A 72 -14.86 2.00 -16.31
N LEU A 73 -14.34 2.58 -17.40
CA LEU A 73 -13.88 3.97 -17.40
C LEU A 73 -15.10 4.90 -17.43
N THR A 74 -15.36 5.57 -16.31
CA THR A 74 -16.59 6.36 -16.10
C THR A 74 -16.39 7.86 -16.32
N ALA A 75 -15.18 8.37 -16.07
CA ALA A 75 -14.88 9.79 -16.18
C ALA A 75 -13.47 10.00 -16.72
N MET A 76 -13.29 11.09 -17.47
CA MET A 76 -12.00 11.53 -17.97
C MET A 76 -11.87 13.04 -17.74
N ALA A 77 -10.69 13.47 -17.33
CA ALA A 77 -10.34 14.88 -17.20
C ALA A 77 -8.93 15.10 -17.71
N ASP A 78 -8.67 16.27 -18.30
CA ASP A 78 -7.32 16.75 -18.57
C ASP A 78 -7.18 18.17 -18.02
N ALA A 79 -5.98 18.49 -17.54
CA ALA A 79 -5.66 19.82 -17.06
C ALA A 79 -5.46 20.81 -18.22
N PHE A 80 -5.13 20.29 -19.39
CA PHE A 80 -4.93 21.08 -20.61
C PHE A 80 -6.05 20.78 -21.59
N PRO A 81 -6.82 21.79 -22.02
CA PRO A 81 -7.89 21.61 -23.00
C PRO A 81 -7.40 21.49 -24.46
N GLU A 82 -6.10 21.72 -24.71
CA GLU A 82 -5.47 21.72 -26.04
C GLU A 82 -4.78 20.40 -26.42
#